data_AF-A0A1C4EUQ0-F1
#
_entry.id   AF-A0A1C4EUQ0-F1
#
_cell.length_a   1.000
_cell.length_b   1.000
_cell.length_c   1.000
_cell.angle_alpha   90.00
_cell.angle_beta   90.00
_cell.angle_gamma   90.00
#
_symmetry.space_group_name_H-M   'P 1'
#
loop_
_entity.id
_entity.type
_entity.pdbx_description
1 polymer ?
#
loop_
_entity_poly.entity_id
_entity_poly.type
_entity_poly.pdbx_seq_one_letter_code
_entity_poly.pdbx_strand_id
1 'polypeptide(L)'
;MTSRKLIPYYCTILAFIGMYTLTMLMPDYALGLHYKVGWSSTGRIPLHANIFIFGLVGVLLLINLLEMFSTNHDLFILRLLKSLFTILIVYIGSALVFYCLHTHVWNMYYADKEAPARVFLGTALLCCVVSLTTLDIVKTLLLQMVERTRIHQRIPAWLRFEPDIED
;
A
#
# COMPACT_ATOMS: atom_id res chain seq x y z
N MET A 1 14.79 -10.23 13.46
CA MET A 1 14.31 -10.06 12.07
C MET A 1 15.41 -9.41 11.27
N THR A 2 15.89 -10.05 10.20
CA THR A 2 16.86 -9.43 9.29
C THR A 2 16.21 -8.25 8.57
N SER A 3 16.87 -7.08 8.59
CA SER A 3 16.40 -5.82 7.99
C SER A 3 16.03 -5.94 6.51
N ARG A 4 16.56 -6.95 5.80
CA ARG A 4 16.19 -7.28 4.42
C ARG A 4 14.69 -7.59 4.24
N LYS A 5 14.05 -8.24 5.22
CA LYS A 5 12.60 -8.58 5.15
C LYS A 5 11.67 -7.37 5.23
N LEU A 6 12.20 -6.19 5.59
CA LEU A 6 11.45 -4.94 5.69
C LEU A 6 11.65 -4.01 4.49
N ILE A 7 12.63 -4.29 3.62
CA ILE A 7 12.95 -3.45 2.46
C ILE A 7 11.71 -3.20 1.57
N PRO A 8 10.89 -4.20 1.21
CA PRO A 8 9.73 -3.96 0.34
C PRO A 8 8.70 -3.02 0.97
N TYR A 9 8.54 -3.11 2.29
CA TYR A 9 7.67 -2.21 3.05
C TYR A 9 8.23 -0.78 3.09
N TYR A 10 9.53 -0.60 3.33
CA TYR A 10 10.18 0.73 3.27
C TYR A 10 10.11 1.35 1.87
N CYS A 11 10.34 0.57 0.82
CA CYS A 11 10.18 1.03 -0.57
C CYS A 11 8.74 1.47 -0.84
N THR A 12 7.75 0.73 -0.35
CA THR A 12 6.33 1.10 -0.46
C THR A 12 6.03 2.41 0.25
N ILE A 13 6.56 2.59 1.46
CA ILE A 13 6.41 3.84 2.23
C ILE A 13 6.93 5.02 1.43
N LEU A 14 8.18 4.95 0.97
CA LEU A 14 8.81 6.03 0.23
C LEU A 14 8.13 6.30 -1.10
N ALA A 15 7.73 5.25 -1.84
CA ALA A 15 7.07 5.38 -3.13
C ALA A 15 5.72 6.10 -2.99
N PHE A 16 4.89 5.72 -2.02
CA PHE A 16 3.58 6.36 -1.83
C PHE A 16 3.69 7.80 -1.33
N ILE A 17 4.64 8.10 -0.43
CA ILE A 17 4.92 9.49 -0.01
C ILE A 17 5.41 10.32 -1.21
N GLY A 18 6.29 9.75 -2.04
CA GLY A 18 6.80 10.39 -3.26
C GLY A 18 5.69 10.65 -4.28
N MET A 19 4.84 9.65 -4.56
CA MET A 19 3.68 9.79 -5.45
C MET A 19 2.72 10.87 -4.93
N TYR A 20 2.48 10.91 -3.63
CA TYR A 20 1.64 11.93 -3.01
C TYR A 20 2.23 13.34 -3.17
N THR A 21 3.54 13.48 -2.96
CA THR A 21 4.25 14.75 -3.17
C THR A 21 4.16 15.20 -4.64
N LEU A 22 4.41 14.29 -5.58
CA LEU A 22 4.34 14.59 -7.02
C LEU A 22 2.93 15.00 -7.45
N THR A 23 1.91 14.30 -6.96
CA THR A 23 0.51 14.61 -7.28
C THR A 23 0.03 15.93 -6.66
N MET A 24 0.56 16.33 -5.49
CA MET A 24 0.36 17.67 -4.92
C MET A 24 0.98 18.78 -5.79
N LEU A 25 2.20 18.56 -6.30
CA LEU A 25 2.95 19.55 -7.07
C LEU A 25 2.53 19.64 -8.54
N MET A 26 1.86 18.61 -9.08
CA MET A 26 1.40 18.61 -10.46
C MET A 26 0.20 19.54 -10.68
N PRO A 27 0.16 20.28 -11.80
CA PRO A 27 -0.98 21.11 -12.19
C PRO A 27 -2.14 20.26 -12.76
N ASP A 28 -3.37 20.78 -12.68
CA ASP A 28 -4.61 20.03 -13.01
C ASP A 28 -4.66 19.45 -14.42
N TYR A 29 -4.05 20.13 -15.39
CA TYR A 29 -4.00 19.67 -16.78
C TYR A 29 -3.16 18.40 -16.95
N ALA A 30 -2.12 18.23 -16.13
CA ALA A 30 -1.24 17.05 -16.19
C ALA A 30 -1.90 15.80 -15.62
N LEU A 31 -2.91 15.97 -14.75
CA LEU A 31 -3.68 14.89 -14.14
C LEU A 31 -4.97 14.56 -14.92
N GLY A 32 -5.21 15.22 -16.06
CA GLY A 32 -6.42 14.99 -16.88
C GLY A 32 -7.74 15.44 -16.23
N LEU A 33 -7.66 16.21 -15.14
CA LEU A 33 -8.82 16.60 -14.33
C LEU A 33 -9.71 17.66 -15.00
N HIS A 34 -9.23 18.32 -16.06
CA HIS A 34 -9.98 19.29 -16.85
C HIS A 34 -11.01 18.68 -17.82
N TYR A 35 -10.96 17.36 -18.07
CA TYR A 35 -11.84 16.73 -19.08
C TYR A 35 -13.30 16.57 -18.61
N LYS A 36 -13.61 16.86 -17.33
CA LYS A 36 -14.96 16.88 -16.79
C LYS A 36 -15.23 18.20 -16.06
N VAL A 37 -16.32 18.87 -16.43
CA VAL A 37 -16.78 20.11 -15.80
C VAL A 37 -17.06 19.83 -14.31
N GLY A 38 -16.38 20.57 -13.43
CA GLY A 38 -16.51 20.42 -11.97
C GLY A 38 -15.43 19.61 -11.27
N TRP A 39 -14.40 19.10 -11.95
CA TRP A 39 -13.33 18.27 -11.36
C TRP A 39 -12.01 19.00 -11.04
N SER A 40 -11.85 20.27 -11.42
CA SER A 40 -10.55 20.97 -11.29
C SER A 40 -10.06 21.15 -9.85
N SER A 41 -10.92 21.03 -8.83
CA SER A 41 -10.49 21.11 -7.43
C SER A 41 -11.07 20.02 -6.53
N THR A 42 -12.30 19.57 -6.79
CA THR A 42 -12.95 18.44 -6.10
C THR A 42 -12.50 17.07 -6.62
N GLY A 43 -11.94 16.97 -7.83
CA GLY A 43 -11.51 15.69 -8.42
C GLY A 43 -10.20 15.13 -7.85
N ARG A 44 -9.36 15.97 -7.22
CA ARG A 44 -8.09 15.54 -6.60
C ARG A 44 -8.31 14.70 -5.35
N ILE A 45 -9.27 15.08 -4.50
CA ILE A 45 -9.59 14.39 -3.25
C ILE A 45 -9.97 12.91 -3.47
N PRO A 46 -10.93 12.56 -4.35
CA PRO A 46 -11.26 11.17 -4.62
C PRO A 46 -10.11 10.44 -5.33
N LEU A 47 -9.31 11.12 -6.16
CA LEU A 47 -8.13 10.51 -6.79
C LEU A 47 -7.09 10.09 -5.74
N HIS A 48 -6.71 10.99 -4.83
CA HIS A 48 -5.81 10.65 -3.72
C HIS A 48 -6.42 9.56 -2.83
N ALA A 49 -7.70 9.67 -2.46
CA ALA A 49 -8.37 8.65 -1.66
C ALA A 49 -8.34 7.27 -2.33
N ASN A 50 -8.60 7.18 -3.64
CA ASN A 50 -8.56 5.93 -4.39
C ASN A 50 -7.14 5.34 -4.47
N ILE A 51 -6.12 6.18 -4.68
CA ILE A 51 -4.71 5.73 -4.68
C ILE A 51 -4.33 5.16 -3.32
N PHE A 52 -4.73 5.83 -2.22
CA PHE A 52 -4.38 5.40 -0.87
C PHE A 52 -5.20 4.19 -0.39
N ILE A 53 -6.46 4.07 -0.77
CA ILE A 53 -7.29 2.93 -0.36
C ILE A 53 -6.97 1.72 -1.24
N PHE A 54 -7.09 1.84 -2.56
CA PHE A 54 -6.98 0.69 -3.46
C PHE A 54 -5.54 0.42 -3.88
N GLY A 55 -4.78 1.47 -4.20
CA GLY A 55 -3.39 1.33 -4.63
C GLY A 55 -2.50 0.76 -3.52
N LEU A 56 -2.54 1.37 -2.33
CA LEU A 56 -1.71 0.93 -1.20
C LEU A 56 -2.08 -0.48 -0.73
N VAL A 57 -3.37 -0.78 -0.59
CA VAL A 57 -3.82 -2.13 -0.19
C VAL A 57 -3.44 -3.15 -1.26
N GLY A 58 -3.58 -2.83 -2.55
CA GLY A 58 -3.17 -3.71 -3.65
C GLY A 58 -1.67 -4.04 -3.62
N VAL A 59 -0.82 -3.03 -3.47
CA VAL A 59 0.64 -3.23 -3.37
C VAL A 59 1.01 -4.05 -2.13
N LEU A 60 0.38 -3.75 -0.98
CA LEU A 60 0.59 -4.53 0.22
C LEU A 60 0.16 -5.99 0.02
N LEU A 61 -0.97 -6.27 -0.61
CA LEU A 61 -1.39 -7.65 -0.88
C LEU A 61 -0.38 -8.40 -1.73
N LEU A 62 0.20 -7.76 -2.75
CA LEU A 62 1.26 -8.36 -3.56
C LEU A 62 2.50 -8.68 -2.73
N ILE A 63 2.95 -7.73 -1.89
CA ILE A 63 4.10 -7.93 -0.99
C ILE A 63 3.83 -9.09 -0.02
N ASN A 64 2.63 -9.13 0.57
CA ASN A 64 2.22 -10.18 1.50
C ASN A 64 2.14 -11.55 0.82
N LEU A 65 1.62 -11.60 -0.41
CA LEU A 65 1.57 -12.82 -1.22
C LEU A 65 2.98 -13.33 -1.54
N LEU A 66 3.89 -12.43 -1.91
CA LEU A 66 5.30 -12.75 -2.12
C LEU A 66 5.98 -13.26 -0.85
N GLU A 67 5.74 -12.61 0.29
CA GLU A 67 6.27 -13.03 1.59
C GLU A 67 5.77 -14.44 1.95
N MET A 68 4.49 -14.74 1.72
CA MET A 68 3.86 -16.04 1.97
C MET A 68 4.45 -17.19 1.17
N PHE A 69 4.82 -16.94 -0.09
CA PHE A 69 5.46 -17.95 -0.95
C PHE A 69 6.97 -18.04 -0.74
N SER A 70 7.61 -16.98 -0.26
CA SER A 70 9.06 -16.95 -0.08
C SER A 70 9.53 -17.39 1.30
N THR A 71 8.68 -17.37 2.34
CA THR A 71 9.09 -17.59 3.73
C THR A 71 8.44 -18.84 4.33
N ASN A 72 9.23 -19.69 4.99
CA ASN A 72 8.70 -20.88 5.67
C ASN A 72 8.08 -20.59 7.03
N HIS A 73 8.57 -19.58 7.76
CA HIS A 73 8.07 -19.13 9.07
C HIS A 73 7.24 -17.84 8.97
N ASP A 74 6.12 -17.92 8.27
CA ASP A 74 5.24 -16.78 8.06
C ASP A 74 4.02 -16.83 9.01
N LEU A 75 4.01 -15.92 9.99
CA LEU A 75 2.93 -15.77 10.97
C LEU A 75 1.98 -14.65 10.52
N PHE A 76 0.69 -14.99 10.39
CA PHE A 76 -0.37 -14.05 10.00
C PHE A 76 -0.34 -12.74 10.81
N ILE A 77 -0.16 -12.83 12.13
CA ILE A 77 -0.16 -11.66 13.03
C ILE A 77 1.00 -10.71 12.71
N LEU A 78 2.20 -11.22 12.43
CA LEU A 78 3.35 -10.39 12.09
C LEU A 78 3.15 -9.70 10.74
N ARG A 79 2.63 -10.43 9.76
CA ARG A 79 2.34 -9.94 8.43
C ARG A 79 1.27 -8.82 8.45
N LEU A 80 0.23 -9.04 9.24
CA LEU A 80 -0.80 -8.05 9.52
C LEU A 80 -0.18 -6.80 10.16
N LEU A 81 0.64 -6.95 11.20
CA LEU A 81 1.24 -5.82 11.91
C LEU A 81 2.14 -4.99 10.99
N LYS A 82 2.97 -5.63 10.15
CA LYS A 82 3.80 -4.92 9.15
C LYS A 82 2.96 -4.12 8.17
N SER A 83 1.87 -4.69 7.68
CA SER A 83 0.97 -4.05 6.72
C SER A 83 0.24 -2.85 7.35
N LEU A 84 -0.31 -3.02 8.55
CA LEU A 84 -0.97 -1.95 9.30
C LEU A 84 0.00 -0.80 9.62
N PHE A 85 1.22 -1.14 10.05
CA PHE A 85 2.25 -0.15 10.35
C PHE A 85 2.70 0.60 9.10
N THR A 86 2.79 -0.09 7.96
CA THR A 86 3.11 0.53 6.67
C THR A 86 2.04 1.54 6.26
N ILE A 87 0.75 1.19 6.39
CA ILE A 87 -0.37 2.12 6.13
C ILE A 87 -0.27 3.34 7.04
N LEU A 88 -0.04 3.13 8.34
CA LEU A 88 0.09 4.22 9.31
C LEU A 88 1.24 5.18 8.93
N ILE A 89 2.43 4.65 8.61
CA ILE A 89 3.57 5.50 8.25
C ILE A 89 3.32 6.24 6.94
N VAL A 90 2.72 5.60 5.94
CA VAL A 90 2.38 6.27 4.67
C VAL A 90 1.43 7.45 4.92
N TYR A 91 0.42 7.27 5.77
CA TYR A 91 -0.51 8.34 6.15
C TYR A 91 0.18 9.45 6.96
N ILE A 92 1.07 9.12 7.90
CA ILE A 92 1.81 10.11 8.69
C ILE A 92 2.78 10.89 7.79
N GLY A 93 3.54 10.21 6.93
CA GLY A 93 4.49 10.83 6.01
C GLY A 93 3.79 11.75 5.01
N SER A 94 2.63 11.35 4.49
CA SER A 94 1.82 12.18 3.61
C SER A 94 1.26 13.40 4.33
N ALA A 95 0.84 13.26 5.60
CA ALA A 95 0.42 14.39 6.43
C ALA A 95 1.57 15.38 6.71
N LEU A 96 2.79 14.88 6.93
CA LEU A 96 3.98 15.72 7.10
C LEU A 96 4.31 16.50 5.81
N VAL A 97 4.30 15.83 4.66
CA VAL A 97 4.50 16.49 3.35
C VAL A 97 3.47 17.60 3.15
N PHE A 98 2.20 17.33 3.47
CA PHE A 98 1.15 18.34 3.39
C PHE A 98 1.42 19.55 4.31
N TYR A 99 1.82 19.31 5.56
CA TYR A 99 2.16 20.37 6.51
C TYR A 99 3.35 21.21 6.01
N CYS A 100 4.37 20.57 5.45
CA CYS A 100 5.55 21.24 4.91
C CYS A 100 5.26 22.07 3.66
N LEU A 101 4.37 21.61 2.78
CA LEU A 101 4.06 22.31 1.53
C LEU A 101 3.17 23.54 1.71
N HIS A 102 2.53 23.73 2.88
CA HIS A 102 1.68 24.89 3.20
C HIS A 102 0.60 25.21 2.15
N THR A 103 0.27 24.25 1.30
CA THR A 103 -0.73 24.40 0.25
C THR A 103 -2.12 24.29 0.89
N HIS A 104 -2.73 25.43 1.22
CA HIS A 104 -4.12 25.56 1.70
C HIS A 104 -5.19 25.07 0.71
N VAL A 105 -4.78 24.44 -0.40
CA VAL A 105 -5.51 24.35 -1.64
C VAL A 105 -5.61 22.86 -2.00
N TRP A 106 -6.63 22.22 -1.43
CA TRP A 106 -7.25 20.96 -1.88
C TRP A 106 -6.46 19.64 -1.69
N ASN A 107 -6.73 18.95 -0.58
CA ASN A 107 -6.14 17.66 -0.20
C ASN A 107 -7.07 16.85 0.73
N MET A 108 -6.92 15.52 0.74
CA MET A 108 -7.57 14.54 1.62
C MET A 108 -7.69 14.97 3.10
N TYR A 109 -6.75 15.79 3.60
CA TYR A 109 -6.70 16.21 5.00
C TYR A 109 -7.50 17.47 5.33
N TYR A 110 -7.81 18.32 4.36
CA TYR A 110 -8.42 19.64 4.64
C TYR A 110 -9.53 20.07 3.67
N ALA A 111 -9.80 19.33 2.59
CA ALA A 111 -10.48 19.90 1.45
C ALA A 111 -11.87 19.39 1.11
N ASP A 112 -12.46 18.48 1.89
CA ASP A 112 -13.89 18.30 1.77
C ASP A 112 -14.56 18.20 3.13
N LYS A 113 -15.59 19.02 3.26
CA LYS A 113 -16.59 18.97 4.34
C LYS A 113 -17.38 17.65 4.35
N GLU A 114 -17.13 16.73 3.40
CA GLU A 114 -17.90 15.51 3.20
C GLU A 114 -17.31 14.25 3.88
N ALA A 115 -15.97 14.07 3.92
CA ALA A 115 -15.36 12.93 4.60
C ALA A 115 -13.96 13.24 5.17
N PRO A 116 -13.77 13.22 6.49
CA PRO A 116 -12.46 13.52 7.08
C PRO A 116 -11.45 12.41 6.77
N ALA A 117 -10.15 12.75 6.69
CA ALA A 117 -9.04 11.81 6.43
C ALA A 117 -9.05 10.53 7.30
N ARG A 118 -9.63 10.62 8.51
CA ARG A 118 -9.81 9.49 9.43
C ARG A 118 -10.72 8.41 8.85
N VAL A 119 -11.73 8.77 8.07
CA VAL A 119 -12.64 7.83 7.39
C VAL A 119 -11.86 7.05 6.34
N PHE A 120 -11.10 7.73 5.48
CA PHE A 120 -10.27 7.06 4.47
C PHE A 120 -9.21 6.14 5.09
N LEU A 121 -8.55 6.58 6.17
CA LEU A 121 -7.64 5.71 6.92
C LEU A 121 -8.35 4.47 7.46
N GLY A 122 -9.52 4.66 8.10
CA GLY A 122 -10.34 3.56 8.61
C GLY A 122 -10.73 2.57 7.51
N THR A 123 -11.17 3.07 6.34
CA THR A 123 -11.49 2.25 5.17
C THR A 123 -10.27 1.48 4.66
N ALA A 124 -9.11 2.13 4.52
CA ALA A 124 -7.88 1.46 4.07
C ALA A 124 -7.44 0.35 5.04
N LEU A 125 -7.51 0.61 6.36
CA LEU A 125 -7.20 -0.38 7.39
C LEU A 125 -8.17 -1.57 7.34
N LEU A 126 -9.48 -1.30 7.24
CA LEU A 126 -10.51 -2.34 7.14
C LEU A 126 -10.31 -3.19 5.88
N CYS A 127 -10.11 -2.55 4.71
CA CYS A 127 -9.83 -3.24 3.46
C CYS A 127 -8.56 -4.10 3.56
N CYS A 128 -7.50 -3.60 4.22
CA CYS A 128 -6.28 -4.37 4.44
C CYS A 128 -6.54 -5.63 5.29
N VAL A 129 -7.29 -5.51 6.40
CA VAL A 129 -7.64 -6.65 7.26
C VAL A 129 -8.46 -7.69 6.48
N VAL A 130 -9.51 -7.25 5.80
CA VAL A 130 -10.38 -8.14 5.00
C VAL A 130 -9.59 -8.82 3.89
N SER A 131 -8.71 -8.09 3.22
CA SER A 131 -7.94 -8.65 2.11
C SER A 131 -6.89 -9.65 2.61
N LEU A 132 -6.20 -9.36 3.71
CA LEU A 132 -5.21 -10.28 4.29
C LEU A 132 -5.85 -11.55 4.85
N THR A 133 -7.01 -11.44 5.48
CA THR A 133 -7.77 -12.62 5.96
C THR A 133 -8.23 -13.47 4.79
N THR A 134 -8.77 -12.85 3.73
CA THR A 134 -9.13 -13.56 2.49
C THR A 134 -7.91 -14.27 1.89
N LEU A 135 -6.75 -13.60 1.85
CA LEU A 135 -5.52 -14.15 1.29
C LEU A 135 -4.99 -15.34 2.12
N ASP A 136 -5.16 -15.32 3.45
CA ASP A 136 -4.78 -16.44 4.32
C ASP A 136 -5.68 -17.67 4.11
N ILE A 137 -6.99 -17.46 3.93
CA ILE A 137 -7.93 -18.52 3.54
C ILE A 137 -7.53 -19.10 2.18
N VAL A 138 -7.28 -18.24 1.18
CA VAL A 138 -6.88 -18.66 -0.16
C VAL A 138 -5.54 -19.39 -0.16
N LYS A 139 -4.56 -19.00 0.69
CA LYS A 139 -3.30 -19.73 0.86
C LYS A 139 -3.51 -21.16 1.32
N THR A 140 -4.43 -21.35 2.26
CA THR A 140 -4.74 -22.69 2.77
C THR A 140 -5.23 -23.60 1.63
N LEU A 141 -6.09 -23.06 0.76
CA LEU A 141 -6.57 -23.76 -0.44
C LEU A 141 -5.47 -23.97 -1.50
N LEU A 142 -4.64 -22.96 -1.74
CA LEU A 142 -3.55 -23.03 -2.75
C LEU A 142 -2.45 -24.01 -2.36
N LEU A 143 -2.08 -24.08 -1.07
CA LEU A 143 -1.09 -25.04 -0.58
C LEU A 143 -1.60 -26.48 -0.60
N GLN A 144 -2.92 -26.70 -0.57
CA GLN A 144 -3.51 -28.01 -0.81
C GLN A 144 -3.45 -28.42 -2.29
N MET A 145 -3.42 -27.45 -3.21
CA MET A 145 -3.43 -27.70 -4.65
C MET A 145 -2.05 -27.72 -5.31
N VAL A 146 -1.04 -27.06 -4.73
CA VAL A 146 0.28 -26.88 -5.36
C VAL A 146 1.41 -27.24 -4.41
N GLU A 147 2.31 -28.14 -4.85
CA GLU A 147 3.56 -28.45 -4.18
C GLU A 147 4.40 -27.17 -4.00
N ARG A 148 4.55 -26.72 -2.75
CA ARG A 148 5.20 -25.46 -2.34
C ARG A 148 6.60 -25.26 -2.96
N THR A 149 7.32 -26.36 -3.18
CA THR A 149 8.66 -26.42 -3.80
C THR A 149 8.69 -25.91 -5.25
N ARG A 150 7.63 -26.10 -6.04
CA ARG A 150 7.60 -25.64 -7.43
C ARG A 150 7.40 -24.12 -7.56
N ILE A 151 6.76 -23.49 -6.58
CA ILE A 151 6.49 -22.03 -6.61
C ILE A 151 7.75 -21.25 -6.25
N HIS A 152 8.49 -21.69 -5.25
CA HIS A 152 9.72 -21.01 -4.79
C HIS A 152 10.75 -20.86 -5.92
N GLN A 153 10.92 -21.91 -6.74
CA GLN A 153 11.83 -21.90 -7.89
C GLN A 153 11.43 -20.92 -9.00
N ARG A 154 10.14 -20.54 -9.10
CA ARG A 154 9.64 -19.61 -10.13
C ARG A 154 9.73 -18.14 -9.72
N ILE A 155 9.95 -17.84 -8.44
CA ILE A 155 10.12 -16.46 -7.97
C ILE A 155 11.58 -16.03 -8.21
N PRO A 156 11.84 -14.89 -8.87
CA PRO A 156 13.20 -14.39 -9.07
C PRO A 156 13.94 -14.19 -7.74
N ALA A 157 15.22 -14.57 -7.65
CA ALA A 157 16.00 -14.55 -6.41
C ALA A 157 16.03 -13.18 -5.70
N TRP A 158 16.04 -12.08 -6.45
CA TRP A 158 16.01 -10.72 -5.91
C TRP A 158 14.68 -10.31 -5.27
N LEU A 159 13.61 -11.08 -5.51
CA LEU A 159 12.28 -10.90 -4.94
C LEU A 159 12.01 -11.83 -3.75
N ARG A 160 12.94 -12.74 -3.44
CA ARG A 160 12.81 -13.68 -2.33
C ARG A 160 13.16 -13.00 -1.01
N PHE A 161 12.31 -13.19 -0.01
CA PHE A 161 12.47 -12.71 1.37
C PHE A 161 13.43 -13.57 2.21
N GLU A 162 13.70 -14.79 1.74
CA GLU A 162 14.61 -15.75 2.36
C GLU A 162 15.69 -16.09 1.31
N PRO A 163 16.99 -16.02 1.65
CA PRO A 163 18.04 -16.44 0.73
C PRO A 163 17.93 -17.95 0.49
N ASP A 164 18.32 -18.40 -0.70
CA ASP A 164 18.50 -19.82 -0.97
C ASP A 164 19.48 -20.38 0.07
N ILE A 165 19.05 -21.40 0.80
CA ILE A 165 19.95 -22.18 1.64
C ILE A 165 20.86 -22.89 0.63
N GLU A 166 22.12 -22.46 0.54
CA GLU A 166 23.18 -23.29 -0.04
C GLU A 166 23.28 -24.53 0.84
N ASP A 167 22.80 -25.67 0.32
CA ASP A 167 23.14 -27.00 0.82
C ASP A 167 24.60 -27.33 0.48
#